data_AF-A0A349W3M1-F1
#
_entry.id   AF-A0A349W3M1-F1
#
_cell.length_a   1.000
_cell.length_b   1.000
_cell.length_c   1.000
_cell.angle_alpha   90.00
_cell.angle_beta   90.00
_cell.angle_gamma   90.00
#
_symmetry.space_group_name_H-M   'P 1'
#
loop_
_entity.id
_entity.type
_entity.pdbx_description
1 polymer ?
#
loop_
_entity_poly.entity_id
_entity_poly.type
_entity_poly.pdbx_seq_one_letter_code
_entity_poly.pdbx_strand_id
1 'polypeptide(L)'
;DGIAYHLGWFIQHLGGNTILFHSGESTGFHNMVYMDVQKDLVISFFSNRDDFRIGEAFDAILKTMGISKPVLNEQHRSTFAWLNAVYAN
;
A
#
# COMPACT_ATOMS: atom_id res chain seq x y z
N ASP A 1 0.12 -10.17 11.16
CA ASP A 1 0.81 -9.75 9.91
C ASP A 1 2.23 -9.23 10.09
N GLY A 2 2.72 -8.96 11.32
CA GLY A 2 4.06 -8.36 11.49
C GLY A 2 4.16 -6.92 10.98
N ILE A 3 3.01 -6.23 10.94
CA ILE A 3 2.88 -4.85 10.49
C ILE A 3 2.69 -3.98 11.74
N ALA A 4 3.57 -3.01 11.94
CA ALA A 4 3.48 -2.00 13.01
C ALA A 4 2.87 -0.71 12.46
N TYR A 5 2.31 0.14 13.33
CA TYR A 5 1.81 1.46 12.94
C TYR A 5 2.43 2.57 13.79
N HIS A 6 3.21 3.45 13.17
CA HIS A 6 3.87 4.56 13.84
C HIS A 6 4.04 5.76 12.91
N LEU A 7 3.93 6.98 13.46
CA LEU A 7 4.13 8.24 12.73
C LEU A 7 3.32 8.36 11.42
N GLY A 8 2.11 7.78 11.38
CA GLY A 8 1.26 7.80 10.19
C GLY A 8 1.63 6.78 9.11
N TRP A 9 2.42 5.75 9.44
CA TRP A 9 2.82 4.70 8.50
C TRP A 9 2.48 3.32 9.02
N PHE A 10 2.00 2.47 8.12
CA PHE A 10 2.12 1.02 8.31
C PHE A 10 3.52 0.58 7.89
N ILE A 11 4.17 -0.19 8.74
CA ILE A 11 5.56 -0.58 8.62
C ILE A 11 5.64 -2.10 8.64
N GLN A 12 6.21 -2.70 7.59
CA GLN A 12 6.45 -4.14 7.52
C GLN A 12 7.93 -4.44 7.23
N HIS A 13 8.48 -5.42 7.92
CA HIS A 13 9.83 -5.94 7.64
C HIS A 13 9.75 -7.25 6.85
N LEU A 14 10.28 -7.28 5.63
CA LEU A 14 10.24 -8.42 4.72
C LEU A 14 11.60 -8.69 4.10
N GLY A 15 12.22 -9.82 4.43
CA GLY A 15 13.47 -10.26 3.77
C GLY A 15 14.63 -9.27 3.87
N GLY A 16 14.72 -8.51 4.96
CA GLY A 16 15.72 -7.45 5.16
C GLY A 16 15.28 -6.07 4.66
N ASN A 17 14.15 -5.97 3.97
CA ASN A 17 13.57 -4.69 3.55
C ASN A 17 12.60 -4.17 4.63
N THR A 18 12.53 -2.85 4.73
CA THR A 18 11.57 -2.07 5.52
C THR A 18 10.65 -1.41 4.53
N ILE A 19 9.39 -1.82 4.57
CA ILE A 19 8.33 -1.31 3.72
C ILE A 19 7.47 -0.36 4.55
N LEU A 20 7.30 0.87 4.06
CA LEU A 20 6.31 1.80 4.59
C LEU A 20 5.19 1.96 3.58
N PHE A 21 3.95 1.95 4.05
CA PHE A 21 2.81 2.15 3.18
C PHE A 21 1.63 2.77 3.92
N HIS A 22 0.78 3.48 3.18
CA HIS A 22 -0.41 4.12 3.70
C HIS A 22 -1.36 4.45 2.54
N SER A 23 -2.65 4.62 2.84
CA SER A 23 -3.59 5.25 1.91
C SER A 23 -4.40 6.32 2.62
N GLY A 24 -4.95 7.25 1.85
CA GLY A 24 -5.83 8.28 2.37
C GLY A 24 -7.07 8.38 1.51
N GLU A 25 -8.18 8.71 2.15
CA GLU A 25 -9.46 8.98 1.52
C GLU A 25 -9.99 10.31 2.05
N SER A 26 -10.49 11.14 1.15
CA SER A 26 -11.27 12.34 1.46
C SER A 26 -12.35 12.51 0.39
N THR A 27 -13.27 13.45 0.57
CA THR A 27 -14.36 13.67 -0.39
C THR A 27 -13.81 13.96 -1.79
N GLY A 28 -13.93 12.98 -2.70
CA GLY A 28 -13.46 13.11 -4.08
C GLY A 28 -11.99 12.72 -4.33
N PHE A 29 -11.23 12.31 -3.31
CA PHE A 29 -9.81 11.98 -3.50
C PHE A 29 -9.39 10.72 -2.75
N HIS A 30 -8.62 9.90 -3.44
CA HIS A 30 -7.92 8.76 -2.88
C HIS A 30 -6.43 8.89 -3.15
N ASN A 31 -5.60 8.42 -2.22
CA ASN A 31 -4.17 8.32 -2.42
C ASN A 31 -3.61 6.99 -1.88
N MET A 32 -2.51 6.55 -2.45
CA MET A 32 -1.72 5.42 -1.98
C MET A 32 -0.24 5.80 -2.00
N VAL A 33 0.48 5.42 -0.94
CA VAL A 33 1.93 5.59 -0.88
C VAL A 33 2.57 4.28 -0.44
N TYR A 34 3.68 3.95 -1.08
CA TYR A 34 4.52 2.80 -0.79
C TYR A 34 5.98 3.20 -0.91
N MET A 35 6.79 2.76 0.05
CA MET A 35 8.22 2.98 0.10
C MET A 35 8.91 1.68 0.48
N ASP A 36 9.90 1.28 -0.31
CA ASP A 36 10.86 0.23 0.02
C ASP A 36 12.21 0.90 0.27
N VAL A 37 12.57 1.05 1.56
CA VAL A 37 13.71 1.87 1.99
C VAL A 37 15.03 1.33 1.43
N GLN A 38 15.19 0.01 1.40
CA GLN A 38 16.41 -0.66 0.97
C GLN A 38 16.59 -0.63 -0.54
N LYS A 39 15.50 -0.48 -1.30
CA LYS A 39 15.54 -0.34 -2.77
C LYS A 39 15.58 1.10 -3.26
N ASP A 40 15.59 2.07 -2.34
CA ASP A 40 15.45 3.50 -2.68
C ASP A 40 14.25 3.75 -3.61
N LEU A 41 13.13 3.07 -3.33
CA LEU A 41 11.94 3.08 -4.17
C LEU A 41 10.78 3.74 -3.45
N VAL A 42 10.16 4.71 -4.11
CA VAL A 42 8.93 5.35 -3.68
C VAL A 42 7.90 5.30 -4.80
N ILE A 43 6.68 4.88 -4.45
CA ILE A 43 5.52 4.93 -5.34
C ILE A 43 4.44 5.73 -4.62
N SER A 44 4.07 6.88 -5.19
CA SER A 44 2.99 7.73 -4.70
C SER A 44 1.96 7.89 -5.82
N PHE A 45 0.72 7.50 -5.53
CA PHE A 45 -0.36 7.51 -6.51
C PHE A 45 -1.57 8.27 -5.95
N PHE A 46 -2.11 9.17 -6.77
CA PHE A 46 -3.17 10.08 -6.38
C PHE A 46 -4.29 10.01 -7.42
N SER A 47 -5.52 9.97 -6.96
CA SER A 47 -6.72 9.92 -7.79
C SER A 47 -7.71 10.97 -7.29
N ASN A 48 -8.30 11.72 -8.23
CA ASN A 48 -9.44 12.60 -7.99
C ASN A 48 -10.80 11.89 -8.21
N ARG A 49 -10.79 10.56 -8.09
CA ARG A 49 -11.98 9.73 -8.16
C ARG A 49 -12.27 9.23 -6.76
N ASP A 50 -13.53 9.32 -6.36
CA ASP A 50 -14.05 8.70 -5.16
C ASP A 50 -14.50 7.26 -5.46
N ASP A 51 -13.53 6.41 -5.79
CA ASP A 51 -13.76 4.99 -6.05
C ASP A 51 -12.54 4.14 -5.74
N PHE A 52 -12.73 2.82 -5.73
CA PHE A 52 -11.68 1.85 -5.42
C PHE A 52 -10.77 1.52 -6.61
N ARG A 53 -10.88 2.22 -7.75
CA ARG A 53 -10.03 1.95 -8.94
C ARG A 53 -8.56 2.23 -8.68
N ILE A 54 -8.27 3.11 -7.71
CA ILE A 54 -6.90 3.41 -7.30
C ILE A 54 -6.13 2.16 -6.90
N GLY A 55 -6.77 1.20 -6.24
CA GLY A 55 -6.17 -0.06 -5.83
C GLY A 55 -5.76 -0.96 -6.99
N GLU A 56 -6.66 -1.15 -7.97
CA GLU A 56 -6.38 -1.95 -9.18
C GLU A 56 -5.20 -1.36 -9.96
N ALA A 57 -5.17 -0.04 -10.12
CA ALA A 57 -4.10 0.65 -10.82
C ALA A 57 -2.76 0.56 -10.06
N PHE A 58 -2.80 0.70 -8.73
CA PHE A 58 -1.62 0.56 -7.89
C PHE A 58 -1.02 -0.86 -7.95
N ASP A 59 -1.87 -1.89 -7.89
CA ASP A 59 -1.45 -3.28 -8.04
C ASP A 59 -0.82 -3.57 -9.42
N ALA A 60 -1.36 -2.95 -10.48
CA ALA A 60 -0.79 -3.05 -11.82
C ALA A 60 0.60 -2.41 -11.92
N ILE A 61 0.81 -1.27 -11.25
CA ILE A 61 2.13 -0.61 -11.17
C ILE A 61 3.13 -1.56 -10.47
N LEU A 62 2.79 -2.06 -9.28
CA LEU A 62 3.64 -2.97 -8.52
C LEU A 62 4.01 -4.22 -9.33
N LYS A 63 3.03 -4.82 -10.01
CA LYS A 63 3.25 -5.98 -10.88
C LYS A 63 4.21 -5.65 -12.03
N THR A 64 4.05 -4.49 -12.66
CA THR A 64 4.93 -4.03 -13.76
C THR A 64 6.37 -3.83 -13.29
N MET A 65 6.55 -3.41 -12.03
CA MET A 65 7.85 -3.24 -11.40
C MET A 65 8.44 -4.55 -10.85
N GLY A 66 7.79 -5.70 -11.07
CA GLY A 66 8.23 -6.98 -10.52
C GLY A 66 8.05 -7.12 -9.01
N ILE A 67 7.24 -6.26 -8.38
CA ILE A 67 6.96 -6.27 -6.95
C ILE A 67 5.72 -7.12 -6.72
N SER A 68 5.93 -8.40 -6.44
CA SER A 68 4.85 -9.32 -6.09
C SER A 68 4.56 -9.27 -4.60
N LYS A 69 3.29 -9.04 -4.22
CA LYS A 69 2.79 -9.08 -2.84
C LYS A 69 3.59 -8.19 -1.88
N PRO A 70 3.48 -6.86 -2.00
CA PRO A 70 4.33 -5.93 -1.23
C PRO A 70 3.99 -5.93 0.26
N VAL A 71 2.75 -6.27 0.60
CA VAL A 71 2.24 -6.40 1.97
C VAL A 71 1.60 -7.77 2.10
N LEU A 72 2.16 -8.60 2.96
CA LEU A 72 1.88 -10.04 3.02
C LEU A 72 1.11 -10.42 4.30
N ASN A 73 -0.11 -10.92 4.12
CA ASN A 73 -0.53 -12.18 4.71
C ASN A 73 -1.24 -13.01 3.62
N GLU A 74 -1.41 -14.32 3.80
CA GLU A 74 -2.06 -15.19 2.82
C GLU A 74 -3.57 -14.91 2.65
N GLN A 75 -4.16 -14.06 3.49
CA GLN A 75 -5.58 -13.73 3.49
C GLN A 75 -5.90 -12.55 2.56
N HIS A 76 -4.98 -11.60 2.38
CA HIS A 76 -5.21 -10.41 1.56
C HIS A 76 -4.57 -10.51 0.18
N ARG A 77 -5.36 -10.23 -0.85
CA ARG A 77 -4.95 -10.34 -2.26
C ARG A 77 -4.08 -9.16 -2.72
N SER A 78 -4.11 -8.02 -2.04
CA SER A 78 -3.28 -6.84 -2.34
C SER A 78 -3.09 -5.88 -1.15
N THR A 79 -2.10 -4.99 -1.25
CA THR A 79 -1.82 -3.94 -0.26
C THR A 79 -3.02 -3.02 -0.05
N PHE A 80 -3.72 -2.66 -1.12
CA PHE A 80 -4.92 -1.83 -1.04
C PHE A 80 -6.05 -2.56 -0.31
N ALA A 81 -6.28 -3.85 -0.61
CA ALA A 81 -7.30 -4.63 0.07
C ALA A 81 -7.04 -4.76 1.58
N TRP A 82 -5.77 -4.86 1.97
CA TRP A 82 -5.38 -4.83 3.39
C TRP A 82 -5.68 -3.47 4.02
N LEU A 83 -5.26 -2.37 3.39
CA LEU A 83 -5.49 -1.01 3.89
C LEU A 83 -6.99 -0.73 4.09
N ASN A 84 -7.82 -1.04 3.09
CA ASN A 84 -9.27 -0.87 3.19
C ASN A 84 -9.88 -1.69 4.33
N ALA A 85 -9.38 -2.91 4.58
CA ALA A 85 -9.86 -3.75 5.67
C ALA A 85 -9.48 -3.17 7.06
N VAL A 86 -8.33 -2.49 7.17
CA VAL A 86 -7.92 -1.82 8.40
C VAL A 86 -8.77 -0.59 8.68
N TYR A 87 -9.11 0.21 7.67
CA TYR A 87 -9.95 1.41 7.86
C TYR A 87 -11.44 1.11 8.04
N ALA A 88 -11.91 -0.08 7.64
CA ALA A 88 -13.30 -0.49 7.79
C ALA A 88 -13.64 -1.00 9.21
N ASN A 89 -12.65 -1.14 10.10
CA ASN A 89 -12.82 -1.49 11.52
C ASN A 89 -12.69 -0.25 12.40
#